data_AF-A0A453N1I0-F1
#
_entry.id   AF-A0A453N1I0-F1
#
_cell.length_a   1.000
_cell.length_b   1.000
_cell.length_c   1.000
_cell.angle_alpha   90.00
_cell.angle_beta   90.00
_cell.angle_gamma   90.00
#
_symmetry.space_group_name_H-M   'P 1'
#
loop_
_entity.id
_entity.type
_entity.pdbx_description
1 polymer ?
#
loop_
_entity_poly.entity_id
_entity_poly.type
_entity_poly.pdbx_seq_one_letter_code
_entity_poly.pdbx_strand_id
1 'polypeptide(L)'
;MIYLKFYRWFTSMVGRKANLKLLVSKVREAGASVVKTTEFVQGQTARWGLAWSFIAPRKNVIRSSTPGKVHHSFMLQGLRRGNGAFQVLKSAETFFCASNLSCKTDSLSFSIDVTLSDEQTQAATLDGDDLPGSVEDDSTKVHSTVTGASFRISVFEQMPGTLLIKGSLLNKSLSGTFTSLFSQLEETLKTEFVSKDR
;
A
#
# COMPACT_ATOMS: atom_id res chain seq x y z
N MET A 1 -25.14 -20.64 2.33
CA MET A 1 -23.80 -20.79 1.70
C MET A 1 -23.14 -19.42 1.53
N ILE A 2 -22.83 -18.72 2.64
CA ILE A 2 -22.39 -17.29 2.62
C ILE A 2 -20.94 -17.12 3.12
N TYR A 3 -20.38 -18.08 3.86
CA TYR A 3 -19.08 -17.94 4.53
C TYR A 3 -17.82 -18.25 3.68
N LEU A 4 -17.93 -18.86 2.50
CA LEU A 4 -16.75 -19.19 1.68
C LEU A 4 -16.08 -17.99 0.99
N LYS A 5 -16.67 -16.79 1.04
CA LYS A 5 -16.13 -15.61 0.37
C LYS A 5 -14.97 -14.92 1.10
N PHE A 6 -14.65 -15.32 2.34
CA PHE A 6 -13.58 -14.68 3.13
C PHE A 6 -12.16 -15.21 2.82
N TYR A 7 -12.02 -16.48 2.42
CA TYR A 7 -10.71 -17.09 2.21
C TYR A 7 -10.33 -17.13 0.72
N ARG A 8 -9.22 -16.46 0.36
CA ARG A 8 -8.73 -16.41 -1.03
C ARG A 8 -8.08 -17.73 -1.47
N TRP A 9 -7.48 -18.46 -0.55
CA TRP A 9 -6.80 -19.73 -0.80
C TRP A 9 -7.07 -20.72 0.33
N PHE A 10 -7.31 -21.97 -0.06
CA PHE A 10 -7.36 -23.14 0.81
C PHE A 10 -6.15 -24.01 0.50
N THR A 11 -5.52 -24.59 1.52
CA THR A 11 -4.34 -25.43 1.34
C THR A 11 -4.43 -26.70 2.18
N SER A 12 -3.80 -27.77 1.71
CA SER A 12 -3.69 -29.03 2.43
C SER A 12 -2.40 -29.75 2.05
N MET A 13 -1.77 -30.41 3.02
CA MET A 13 -0.59 -31.24 2.80
C MET A 13 -1.03 -32.70 2.62
N VAL A 14 -0.58 -33.32 1.54
CA VAL A 14 -0.93 -34.68 1.13
C VAL A 14 0.30 -35.56 1.32
N GLY A 15 0.19 -36.58 2.18
CA GLY A 15 1.30 -37.50 2.47
C GLY A 15 1.44 -38.67 1.49
N ARG A 16 0.42 -38.95 0.66
CA ARG A 16 0.45 -40.02 -0.35
C ARG A 16 0.17 -39.47 -1.75
N LYS A 17 1.10 -39.64 -2.69
CA LYS A 17 0.97 -39.14 -4.07
C LYS A 17 -0.30 -39.64 -4.77
N ALA A 18 -0.69 -40.89 -4.51
CA ALA A 18 -1.90 -41.50 -5.10
C ALA A 18 -3.18 -40.70 -4.75
N ASN A 19 -3.25 -40.12 -3.54
CA ASN A 19 -4.42 -39.35 -3.09
C ASN A 19 -4.49 -37.98 -3.78
N LEU A 20 -3.37 -37.46 -4.27
CA LEU A 20 -3.31 -36.11 -4.85
C LEU A 20 -4.24 -35.99 -6.07
N LYS A 21 -4.23 -36.98 -6.96
CA LYS A 21 -5.07 -36.98 -8.16
C LYS A 21 -6.56 -37.03 -7.82
N LEU A 22 -6.94 -37.85 -6.83
CA LEU A 22 -8.31 -37.95 -6.34
C LEU A 22 -8.77 -36.62 -5.70
N LEU A 23 -7.94 -36.05 -4.83
CA LEU A 23 -8.24 -34.79 -4.15
C LEU A 23 -8.37 -33.62 -5.13
N VAL A 24 -7.46 -33.50 -6.11
CA VAL A 24 -7.55 -32.49 -7.17
C VAL A 24 -8.88 -32.61 -7.92
N SER A 25 -9.32 -33.83 -8.23
CA SER A 25 -10.58 -34.06 -8.93
C SER A 25 -11.78 -33.63 -8.08
N LYS A 26 -11.81 -34.03 -6.80
CA LYS A 26 -12.86 -33.65 -5.86
C LYS A 26 -12.95 -32.14 -5.63
N VAL A 27 -11.81 -31.47 -5.54
CA VAL A 27 -11.74 -30.01 -5.39
C VAL A 27 -12.28 -29.29 -6.63
N ARG A 28 -12.01 -29.82 -7.83
CA ARG A 28 -12.59 -29.29 -9.08
C ARG A 28 -14.09 -29.54 -9.16
N GLU A 29 -14.55 -30.73 -8.80
CA GLU A 29 -15.99 -31.07 -8.70
C GLU A 29 -16.72 -30.13 -7.72
N ALA A 30 -16.06 -29.74 -6.63
CA ALA A 30 -16.58 -28.78 -5.65
C ALA A 30 -16.64 -27.32 -6.16
N GLY A 31 -16.18 -27.04 -7.38
CA GLY A 31 -16.28 -25.72 -8.02
C GLY A 31 -15.04 -24.83 -7.85
N ALA A 32 -13.88 -25.38 -7.47
CA ALA A 32 -12.65 -24.59 -7.42
C ALA A 32 -12.28 -24.09 -8.83
N SER A 33 -12.10 -22.77 -8.95
CA SER A 33 -11.67 -22.11 -10.19
C SER A 33 -10.18 -22.28 -10.47
N VAL A 34 -9.38 -22.44 -9.40
CA VAL A 34 -7.93 -22.59 -9.48
C VAL A 34 -7.52 -23.74 -8.56
N VAL A 35 -6.66 -24.62 -9.08
CA VAL A 35 -6.01 -25.67 -8.30
C VAL A 35 -4.52 -25.70 -8.66
N LYS A 36 -3.67 -25.74 -7.63
CA LYS A 36 -2.21 -25.81 -7.74
C LYS A 36 -1.70 -26.92 -6.85
N THR A 37 -0.64 -27.59 -7.30
CA THR A 37 0.05 -28.62 -6.53
C THR A 37 1.53 -28.32 -6.50
N THR A 38 2.20 -28.71 -5.43
CA THR A 38 3.66 -28.65 -5.30
C THR A 38 4.18 -29.87 -4.57
N GLU A 39 5.48 -30.11 -4.61
CA GLU A 39 6.14 -31.20 -3.91
C GLU A 39 7.17 -30.63 -2.91
N PHE A 40 7.17 -31.20 -1.71
CA PHE A 40 8.12 -30.91 -0.65
C PHE A 40 8.95 -32.16 -0.42
N VAL A 41 10.25 -32.09 -0.69
CA VAL A 41 11.18 -33.22 -0.52
C VAL A 41 12.17 -32.88 0.59
N GLN A 42 12.22 -33.71 1.62
CA GLN A 42 13.17 -33.61 2.72
C GLN A 42 13.80 -34.98 2.95
N GLY A 43 15.03 -35.14 2.47
CA GLY A 43 15.71 -36.44 2.45
C GLY A 43 14.89 -37.48 1.69
N GLN A 44 14.53 -38.58 2.35
CA GLN A 44 13.68 -39.64 1.79
C GLN A 44 12.17 -39.37 1.91
N THR A 45 11.77 -38.33 2.64
CA THR A 45 10.35 -38.02 2.83
C THR A 45 9.89 -37.03 1.76
N ALA A 46 8.94 -37.46 0.93
CA ALA A 46 8.22 -36.59 0.00
C ALA A 46 6.78 -36.36 0.47
N ARG A 47 6.33 -35.11 0.37
CA ARG A 47 4.94 -34.70 0.60
C ARG A 47 4.49 -33.78 -0.53
N TRP A 48 3.18 -33.67 -0.74
CA TRP A 48 2.63 -32.82 -1.79
C TRP A 48 1.75 -31.75 -1.18
N GLY A 49 1.96 -30.49 -1.55
CA GLY A 49 1.05 -29.41 -1.24
C GLY A 49 -0.08 -29.38 -2.28
N LEU A 50 -1.32 -29.23 -1.82
CA LEU A 50 -2.49 -28.95 -2.65
C LEU A 50 -3.05 -27.59 -2.22
N ALA A 51 -3.23 -26.67 -3.16
CA ALA A 51 -3.82 -25.37 -2.93
C ALA A 51 -4.95 -25.10 -3.92
N TRP A 52 -6.05 -24.50 -3.49
CA TRP A 52 -7.16 -24.15 -4.37
C TRP A 52 -7.87 -22.86 -3.98
N SER A 53 -8.57 -22.28 -4.94
CA SER A 53 -9.40 -21.09 -4.77
C SER A 53 -10.72 -21.26 -5.52
N PHE A 54 -11.79 -20.68 -4.97
CA PHE A 54 -13.07 -20.52 -5.66
C PHE A 54 -13.18 -19.17 -6.38
N ILE A 55 -12.19 -18.27 -6.19
CA ILE A 55 -12.16 -16.96 -6.84
C ILE A 55 -11.58 -17.16 -8.24
N ALA A 56 -12.37 -16.90 -9.28
CA ALA A 56 -11.87 -16.97 -10.65
C ALA A 56 -10.66 -16.05 -10.83
N PRO A 57 -9.59 -16.50 -11.51
CA PRO A 57 -8.51 -15.61 -11.91
C PRO A 57 -9.14 -14.44 -12.66
N ARG A 58 -8.92 -13.22 -12.18
CA ARG A 58 -9.26 -12.05 -12.99
C ARG A 58 -8.41 -12.19 -14.24
N LYS A 59 -9.05 -12.36 -15.40
CA LYS A 59 -8.39 -12.16 -16.69
C LYS A 59 -8.00 -10.69 -16.70
N ASN A 60 -6.83 -10.38 -16.16
CA ASN A 60 -6.16 -9.13 -16.47
C ASN A 60 -5.79 -9.26 -17.95
N VAL A 61 -6.76 -8.98 -18.82
CA VAL A 61 -6.41 -8.50 -20.15
C VAL A 61 -5.56 -7.29 -19.84
N ILE A 62 -4.25 -7.41 -20.03
CA ILE A 62 -3.35 -6.27 -20.04
C ILE A 62 -3.78 -5.47 -21.27
N ARG A 63 -4.85 -4.69 -21.13
CA ARG A 63 -5.09 -3.58 -22.02
C ARG A 63 -4.05 -2.57 -21.61
N SER A 64 -3.05 -2.39 -22.46
CA SER A 64 -2.07 -1.32 -22.40
C SER A 64 -2.74 0.04 -22.67
N SER A 65 -3.69 0.41 -21.82
CA SER A 65 -4.39 1.69 -21.87
C SER A 65 -4.55 2.22 -20.44
N THR A 66 -3.70 3.17 -20.06
CA THR A 66 -4.01 4.22 -19.08
C THR A 66 -5.34 4.88 -19.48
N PRO A 67 -6.25 5.28 -18.56
CA PRO A 67 -5.99 5.83 -17.23
C PRO A 67 -6.79 5.17 -16.08
N GLY A 68 -6.17 5.07 -14.88
CA GLY A 68 -6.82 4.58 -13.66
C GLY A 68 -6.17 3.36 -13.02
N LYS A 69 -4.85 3.37 -12.81
CA LYS A 69 -4.21 2.43 -11.86
C LYS A 69 -4.68 2.81 -10.46
N VAL A 70 -5.62 2.02 -9.91
CA VAL A 70 -6.20 2.23 -8.56
C VAL A 70 -5.29 1.71 -7.44
N HIS A 71 -4.08 1.24 -7.78
CA HIS A 71 -3.13 0.69 -6.82
C HIS A 71 -1.72 1.15 -7.20
N HIS A 72 -1.17 2.01 -6.37
CA HIS A 72 0.16 2.59 -6.54
C HIS A 72 1.12 1.79 -5.68
N SER A 73 2.05 1.05 -6.32
CA SER A 73 3.07 0.30 -5.61
C SER A 73 4.32 0.13 -6.43
N PHE A 74 5.48 0.18 -5.78
CA PHE A 74 6.78 -0.14 -6.38
C PHE A 74 7.65 -0.92 -5.40
N MET A 75 8.71 -1.55 -5.91
CA MET A 75 9.67 -2.28 -5.10
C MET A 75 10.98 -1.50 -5.01
N LEU A 76 11.57 -1.47 -3.82
CA LEU A 76 12.97 -1.14 -3.60
C LEU A 76 13.71 -2.45 -3.39
N GLN A 77 14.67 -2.74 -4.27
CA GLN A 77 15.48 -3.94 -4.25
C GLN A 77 16.95 -3.56 -4.08
N GLY A 78 17.74 -4.44 -3.47
CA GLY A 78 19.18 -4.21 -3.31
C GLY A 78 19.53 -3.22 -2.20
N LEU A 79 18.69 -3.11 -1.16
CA LEU A 79 19.00 -2.24 -0.03
C LEU A 79 20.29 -2.69 0.67
N ARG A 80 21.15 -1.71 0.98
CA ARG A 80 22.39 -1.92 1.76
C ARG A 80 22.07 -2.42 3.17
N ARG A 81 23.02 -3.17 3.77
CA ARG A 81 22.91 -3.64 5.17
C ARG A 81 22.71 -2.43 6.10
N GLY A 82 21.62 -2.44 6.88
CA GLY A 82 21.24 -1.34 7.78
C GLY A 82 20.06 -0.49 7.29
N ASN A 83 19.74 -0.55 6.00
CA ASN A 83 18.60 0.16 5.43
C ASN A 83 17.38 -0.77 5.37
N GLY A 84 16.58 -0.76 6.44
CA GLY A 84 15.36 -1.56 6.57
C GLY A 84 14.08 -0.75 6.34
N ALA A 85 12.93 -1.42 6.52
CA ALA A 85 11.61 -0.81 6.36
C ALA A 85 11.44 0.48 7.20
N PHE A 86 12.04 0.52 8.39
CA PHE A 86 11.98 1.68 9.27
C PHE A 86 12.69 2.91 8.69
N GLN A 87 13.89 2.72 8.09
CA GLN A 87 14.63 3.83 7.48
C GLN A 87 13.92 4.36 6.25
N VAL A 88 13.37 3.47 5.43
CA VAL A 88 12.56 3.86 4.27
C VAL A 88 11.29 4.58 4.69
N LEU A 89 10.62 4.14 5.77
CA LEU A 89 9.47 4.84 6.33
C LEU A 89 9.86 6.24 6.80
N LYS A 90 11.00 6.40 7.49
CA LYS A 90 11.45 7.70 7.97
C LYS A 90 11.85 8.66 6.85
N SER A 91 12.50 8.16 5.81
CA SER A 91 12.79 8.94 4.60
C SER A 91 11.51 9.37 3.88
N ALA A 92 10.54 8.46 3.73
CA ALA A 92 9.24 8.79 3.12
C ALA A 92 8.49 9.87 3.93
N GLU A 93 8.50 9.81 5.26
CA GLU A 93 7.94 10.87 6.12
C GLU A 93 8.66 12.21 5.87
N THR A 94 9.99 12.19 5.79
CA THR A 94 10.80 13.39 5.57
C THR A 94 10.50 14.03 4.20
N PHE A 95 10.34 13.21 3.16
CA PHE A 95 9.94 13.65 1.82
C PHE A 95 8.61 14.40 1.82
N PHE A 96 7.60 13.89 2.51
CA PHE A 96 6.29 14.54 2.56
C PHE A 96 6.28 15.79 3.44
N CYS A 97 6.98 15.78 4.58
CA CYS A 97 7.18 16.97 5.40
C CYS A 97 7.89 18.08 4.62
N ALA A 98 8.91 17.75 3.82
CA ALA A 98 9.60 18.69 2.93
C ALA A 98 8.69 19.23 1.82
N SER A 99 7.64 18.49 1.45
CA SER A 99 6.62 18.91 0.49
C SER A 99 5.49 19.75 1.13
N ASN A 100 5.68 20.24 2.35
CA ASN A 100 4.69 20.96 3.16
C ASN A 100 3.41 20.14 3.43
N LEU A 101 3.51 18.81 3.47
CA LEU A 101 2.38 17.93 3.77
C LEU A 101 2.40 17.48 5.22
N SER A 102 1.22 17.43 5.83
CA SER A 102 1.07 16.91 7.19
C SER A 102 1.15 15.38 7.15
N CYS A 103 2.01 14.82 8.00
CA CYS A 103 2.26 13.38 8.06
C CYS A 103 2.01 12.86 9.47
N LYS A 104 1.30 11.73 9.55
CA LYS A 104 1.16 10.96 10.77
C LYS A 104 1.71 9.56 10.54
N THR A 105 2.86 9.29 11.15
CA THR A 105 3.52 7.98 11.06
C THR A 105 3.01 7.04 12.15
N ASP A 106 2.65 5.82 11.74
CA ASP A 106 2.36 4.69 12.62
C ASP A 106 3.43 3.62 12.46
N SER A 107 4.33 3.57 13.45
CA SER A 107 5.44 2.62 13.49
C SER A 107 4.98 1.16 13.62
N LEU A 108 3.79 0.88 14.20
CA LEU A 108 3.30 -0.48 14.40
C LEU A 108 2.79 -1.09 13.09
N SER A 109 2.13 -0.27 12.27
CA SER A 109 1.63 -0.69 10.96
C SER A 109 2.60 -0.41 9.80
N PHE A 110 3.78 0.14 10.09
CA PHE A 110 4.75 0.62 9.08
C PHE A 110 4.06 1.47 8.00
N SER A 111 3.30 2.47 8.44
CA SER A 111 2.54 3.32 7.54
C SER A 111 2.60 4.81 7.88
N ILE A 112 2.35 5.64 6.88
CA ILE A 112 2.29 7.10 6.98
C ILE A 112 0.95 7.53 6.38
N ASP A 113 0.14 8.21 7.18
CA ASP A 113 -1.04 8.93 6.72
C ASP A 113 -0.64 10.36 6.36
N VAL A 114 -0.80 10.72 5.09
CA VAL A 114 -0.46 12.04 4.56
C VAL A 114 -1.75 12.81 4.32
N THR A 115 -1.83 14.02 4.86
CA THR A 115 -2.96 14.94 4.67
C THR A 115 -2.51 16.15 3.89
N LEU A 116 -3.21 16.45 2.80
CA LEU A 116 -3.04 17.70 2.06
C LEU A 116 -3.90 18.78 2.74
N SER A 117 -3.26 19.85 3.17
CA SER A 117 -3.95 21.05 3.65
C SER A 117 -4.40 21.85 2.44
N ASP A 118 -5.67 22.25 2.36
CA ASP A 118 -6.20 23.14 1.32
C ASP A 118 -5.83 24.61 1.61
N GLU A 119 -4.57 24.90 1.91
CA GLU A 119 -4.12 26.27 2.18
C GLU A 119 -3.17 26.76 1.09
N GLN A 120 -3.79 27.25 0.01
CA GLN A 120 -3.24 28.29 -0.89
C GLN A 120 -4.33 28.82 -1.83
N THR A 121 -5.21 29.68 -1.33
CA THR A 121 -5.75 30.82 -2.09
C THR A 121 -6.27 31.90 -1.13
N GLN A 122 -5.35 32.74 -0.65
CA GLN A 122 -5.64 34.12 -0.28
C GLN A 122 -4.32 34.89 -0.33
N ALA A 123 -3.94 35.28 -1.55
CA ALA A 123 -3.01 36.37 -1.76
C ALA A 123 -3.81 37.59 -2.20
N ALA A 124 -3.56 38.71 -1.53
CA ALA A 124 -3.88 40.08 -1.91
C ALA A 124 -5.37 40.52 -1.91
N THR A 125 -5.80 41.09 -0.79
CA THR A 125 -6.35 42.47 -0.82
C THR A 125 -5.86 43.18 0.45
N LEU A 126 -4.87 44.06 0.27
CA LEU A 126 -4.52 45.11 1.24
C LEU A 126 -5.27 46.39 0.84
N ASP A 127 -5.44 47.27 1.83
CA ASP A 127 -6.06 48.62 1.88
C ASP A 127 -7.52 48.59 2.40
N GLY A 128 -7.92 49.26 3.49
CA GLY A 128 -7.26 50.13 4.47
C GLY A 128 -8.35 50.76 5.37
N ASP A 129 -8.02 51.00 6.65
CA ASP A 129 -8.63 51.88 7.66
C ASP A 129 -10.09 51.67 8.15
N ASP A 130 -10.26 51.22 9.41
CA ASP A 130 -10.45 52.08 10.61
C ASP A 130 -10.96 51.27 11.85
N LEU A 131 -10.40 51.55 13.03
CA LEU A 131 -10.66 50.99 14.39
C LEU A 131 -11.41 52.08 15.25
N PRO A 132 -11.95 51.92 16.50
CA PRO A 132 -11.97 50.81 17.50
C PRO A 132 -13.33 50.46 18.16
N GLY A 133 -13.38 49.31 18.87
CA GLY A 133 -14.25 49.16 20.04
C GLY A 133 -14.48 47.72 20.57
N SER A 134 -14.04 47.47 21.81
CA SER A 134 -14.50 46.43 22.77
C SER A 134 -13.81 45.05 22.87
N VAL A 135 -12.69 45.03 23.61
CA VAL A 135 -12.35 44.19 24.80
C VAL A 135 -13.06 42.82 25.02
N GLU A 136 -12.24 41.75 25.03
CA GLU A 136 -12.23 40.49 25.86
C GLU A 136 -13.49 39.57 25.86
N ASP A 137 -13.45 38.24 25.91
CA ASP A 137 -12.47 37.14 26.05
C ASP A 137 -13.29 35.85 25.76
N ASP A 138 -12.57 34.74 25.65
CA ASP A 138 -13.01 33.36 25.84
C ASP A 138 -13.08 32.41 24.62
N SER A 139 -12.31 31.36 24.82
CA SER A 139 -11.91 30.28 23.96
C SER A 139 -13.07 29.33 23.71
N THR A 140 -13.55 29.25 22.47
CA THR A 140 -14.22 28.05 21.98
C THR A 140 -13.75 27.71 20.57
N LYS A 141 -12.58 27.07 20.54
CA LYS A 141 -12.17 25.97 19.66
C LYS A 141 -13.22 25.61 18.58
N VAL A 142 -13.20 26.37 17.49
CA VAL A 142 -13.89 25.99 16.25
C VAL A 142 -13.18 24.75 15.74
N HIS A 143 -13.73 23.57 16.03
CA HIS A 143 -13.40 22.34 15.33
C HIS A 143 -13.78 22.55 13.86
N SER A 144 -12.85 23.08 13.06
CA SER A 144 -12.95 22.91 11.61
C SER A 144 -12.66 21.43 11.35
N THR A 145 -13.71 20.67 11.05
CA THR A 145 -13.57 19.33 10.48
C THR A 145 -13.02 19.51 9.07
N VAL A 146 -11.71 19.70 8.97
CA VAL A 146 -11.01 19.69 7.68
C VAL A 146 -10.95 18.24 7.23
N THR A 147 -11.96 17.81 6.49
CA THR A 147 -11.90 16.64 5.61
C THR A 147 -10.94 16.92 4.45
N GLY A 148 -9.68 17.20 4.79
CA GLY A 148 -8.59 17.34 3.85
C GLY A 148 -8.37 15.99 3.17
N ALA A 149 -8.13 16.01 1.88
CA ALA A 149 -7.93 14.78 1.14
C ALA A 149 -6.59 14.14 1.52
N SER A 150 -6.62 12.84 1.76
CA SER A 150 -5.52 12.10 2.37
C SER A 150 -5.19 10.82 1.60
N PHE A 151 -3.96 10.37 1.76
CA PHE A 151 -3.48 9.09 1.24
C PHE A 151 -2.54 8.44 2.25
N ARG A 152 -2.43 7.12 2.17
CA ARG A 152 -1.59 6.31 3.04
C ARG A 152 -0.47 5.68 2.26
N ILE A 153 0.75 5.73 2.80
CA ILE A 153 1.89 4.94 2.33
C ILE A 153 2.14 3.83 3.34
N SER A 154 2.48 2.63 2.87
CA SER A 154 2.84 1.48 3.71
C SER A 154 4.06 0.78 3.16
N VAL A 155 4.94 0.32 4.06
CA VAL A 155 6.21 -0.33 3.73
C VAL A 155 6.18 -1.77 4.21
N PHE A 156 6.42 -2.73 3.31
CA PHE A 156 6.40 -4.15 3.62
C PHE A 156 7.71 -4.81 3.19
N GLU A 157 8.35 -5.54 4.08
CA GLU A 157 9.47 -6.40 3.71
C GLU A 157 8.96 -7.67 3.02
N GLN A 158 9.35 -7.87 1.76
CA GLN A 158 9.00 -9.08 1.01
C GLN A 158 9.99 -10.21 1.32
N MET A 159 11.27 -9.85 1.33
CA MET A 159 12.43 -10.69 1.64
C MET A 159 13.56 -9.76 2.11
N PRO A 160 14.58 -10.28 2.81
CA PRO A 160 15.74 -9.47 3.21
C PRO A 160 16.32 -8.65 2.05
N GLY A 161 16.42 -7.34 2.22
CA GLY A 161 16.93 -6.41 1.22
C GLY A 161 15.95 -6.04 0.09
N THR A 162 14.68 -6.46 0.19
CA THR A 162 13.62 -6.13 -0.78
C THR A 162 12.35 -5.65 -0.06
N LEU A 163 12.00 -4.38 -0.28
CA LEU A 163 10.82 -3.75 0.28
C LEU A 163 9.78 -3.44 -0.81
N LEU A 164 8.51 -3.65 -0.49
CA LEU A 164 7.36 -3.21 -1.26
C LEU A 164 6.78 -1.95 -0.62
N ILE A 165 6.71 -0.88 -1.39
CA ILE A 165 6.08 0.38 -0.98
C ILE A 165 4.73 0.45 -1.68
N LYS A 166 3.68 0.70 -0.91
CA LYS A 166 2.31 0.77 -1.40
C LYS A 166 1.66 2.06 -0.96
N GLY A 167 1.10 2.78 -1.92
CA GLY A 167 0.23 3.93 -1.70
C GLY A 167 -1.24 3.56 -1.88
N SER A 168 -2.11 4.07 -1.00
CA SER A 168 -3.56 3.97 -1.12
C SER A 168 -4.21 5.31 -0.84
N LEU A 169 -5.02 5.76 -1.77
CA LEU A 169 -5.81 6.98 -1.62
C LEU A 169 -6.97 6.74 -0.64
N LEU A 170 -7.13 7.59 0.38
CA LEU A 170 -8.26 7.51 1.32
C LEU A 170 -9.50 8.26 0.79
N ASN A 171 -9.33 9.25 -0.10
CA ASN A 171 -10.43 10.00 -0.71
C ASN A 171 -10.26 10.19 -2.23
N LYS A 172 -11.29 9.88 -3.04
CA LYS A 172 -11.24 9.81 -4.52
C LYS A 172 -10.90 11.13 -5.23
N SER A 173 -10.99 12.27 -4.55
CA SER A 173 -10.84 13.61 -5.16
C SER A 173 -9.44 13.90 -5.75
N LEU A 174 -8.38 13.20 -5.31
CA LEU A 174 -6.99 13.59 -5.57
C LEU A 174 -6.13 12.60 -6.38
N SER A 175 -6.74 11.82 -7.28
CA SER A 175 -6.00 10.79 -8.02
C SER A 175 -4.79 11.34 -8.82
N GLY A 176 -4.85 12.59 -9.29
CA GLY A 176 -3.77 13.24 -10.05
C GLY A 176 -2.56 13.62 -9.17
N THR A 177 -2.78 14.46 -8.17
CA THR A 177 -1.75 14.93 -7.23
C THR A 177 -1.07 13.77 -6.51
N PHE A 178 -1.85 12.79 -6.07
CA PHE A 178 -1.32 11.57 -5.44
C PHE A 178 -0.38 10.80 -6.38
N THR A 179 -0.74 10.66 -7.65
CA THR A 179 0.11 9.95 -8.63
C THR A 179 1.46 10.67 -8.81
N SER A 180 1.44 12.00 -8.90
CA SER A 180 2.66 12.80 -9.02
C SER A 180 3.56 12.67 -7.78
N LEU A 181 2.99 12.84 -6.59
CA LEU A 181 3.73 12.71 -5.33
C LEU A 181 4.28 11.30 -5.14
N PHE A 182 3.50 10.27 -5.50
CA PHE A 182 3.94 8.88 -5.38
C PHE A 182 5.08 8.55 -6.35
N SER A 183 5.04 9.07 -7.58
CA SER A 183 6.15 8.93 -8.54
C SER A 183 7.40 9.69 -8.09
N GLN A 184 7.27 10.88 -7.51
CA GLN A 184 8.40 11.61 -6.94
C GLN A 184 9.02 10.87 -5.76
N LEU A 185 8.19 10.35 -4.85
CA LEU A 185 8.64 9.51 -3.74
C LEU A 185 9.42 8.29 -4.24
N GLU A 186 8.92 7.62 -5.29
CA GLU A 186 9.58 6.45 -5.88
C GLU A 186 11.00 6.78 -6.36
N GLU A 187 11.15 7.89 -7.10
CA GLU A 187 12.47 8.32 -7.58
C GLU A 187 13.39 8.71 -6.43
N THR A 188 12.92 9.49 -5.45
CA THR A 188 13.70 9.88 -4.27
C THR A 188 14.20 8.65 -3.51
N LEU A 189 13.32 7.70 -3.18
CA LEU A 189 13.71 6.51 -2.43
C LEU A 189 14.64 5.59 -3.21
N LYS A 190 14.48 5.47 -4.54
CA LYS A 190 15.42 4.73 -5.38
C LYS A 190 16.79 5.37 -5.41
N THR A 191 16.87 6.71 -5.52
CA THR A 191 18.16 7.40 -5.52
C THR A 191 18.89 7.28 -4.18
N GLU A 192 18.16 7.36 -3.07
CA GLU A 192 18.71 7.30 -1.72
C GLU A 192 19.14 5.88 -1.30
N PHE A 193 18.32 4.88 -1.59
CA PHE A 193 18.53 3.52 -1.04
C PHE A 193 19.06 2.50 -2.04
N VAL A 194 18.93 2.76 -3.35
CA VAL A 194 19.25 1.83 -4.44
C VAL A 194 20.34 2.41 -5.35
N SER A 195 21.17 3.31 -4.82
CA SER A 195 22.23 3.99 -5.59
C SER A 195 23.01 3.00 -6.45
N LYS A 196 23.18 3.35 -7.74
CA LYS A 196 23.94 2.60 -8.75
C LYS A 196 25.38 2.46 -8.28
N ASP A 197 25.71 1.34 -7.63
CA ASP A 197 27.11 0.94 -7.56
C ASP A 197 27.54 0.57 -8.98
N ARG A 198 28.55 1.32 -9.43
CA ARG A 198 29.23 1.26 -10.72
C ARG A 198 30.23 0.12 -10.74
#